data_AF-A0A629K9T8-F1
#
_entry.id   AF-A0A629K9T8-F1
#
_cell.length_a   1.000
_cell.length_b   1.000
_cell.length_c   1.000
_cell.angle_alpha   90.00
_cell.angle_beta   90.00
_cell.angle_gamma   90.00
#
_symmetry.space_group_name_H-M   'P 1'
#
loop_
_entity.id
_entity.type
_entity.pdbx_description
1 polymer ?
#
loop_
_entity_poly.entity_id
_entity_poly.type
_entity_poly.pdbx_seq_one_letter_code
_entity_poly.pdbx_strand_id
1 'polypeptide(L)'
;MKWRYSLRWKLPHRPCPGPHELVSEVVEAGQPAPESVMARWVAGAGYAVCVDFLDERQVRRWSDERKAAARRRNLERRVNRIAPLFADEFIERELETRPDYFCGKSVR
;
A
#
# COMPACT_ATOMS: atom_id res chain seq x y z
N MET A 1 -22.50 0.50 -0.10
CA MET A 1 -21.02 0.63 -0.15
C MET A 1 -20.75 2.12 -0.17
N LYS A 2 -19.84 2.62 0.67
CA LYS A 2 -19.59 4.06 0.80
C LYS A 2 -18.24 4.42 0.20
N TRP A 3 -18.14 5.58 -0.41
CA TRP A 3 -16.88 6.13 -0.91
C TRP A 3 -16.50 7.33 -0.06
N ARG A 4 -15.22 7.49 0.23
CA ARG A 4 -14.70 8.68 0.89
C ARG A 4 -13.94 9.52 -0.12
N TYR A 5 -14.45 10.71 -0.40
CA TYR A 5 -13.71 11.73 -1.13
C TYR A 5 -12.87 12.53 -0.12
N SER A 6 -11.63 12.83 -0.50
CA SER A 6 -10.72 13.62 0.33
C SER A 6 -9.82 14.50 -0.53
N LEU A 7 -9.46 15.68 -0.02
CA LEU A 7 -8.50 16.57 -0.67
C LEU A 7 -7.16 16.45 0.05
N ARG A 8 -6.19 15.77 -0.58
CA ARG A 8 -4.92 15.39 0.05
C ARG A 8 -3.70 15.98 -0.65
N TRP A 9 -2.67 16.31 0.12
CA TRP A 9 -1.38 16.71 -0.43
C TRP A 9 -0.75 15.55 -1.19
N LYS A 10 -0.33 15.78 -2.45
CA LYS A 10 0.22 14.75 -3.33
C LYS A 10 1.53 15.13 -4.01
N LEU A 11 2.21 16.18 -3.55
CA LEU A 11 3.54 16.53 -4.03
C LEU A 11 4.61 16.02 -3.05
N PRO A 12 5.14 14.78 -3.22
CA PRO A 12 6.11 14.21 -2.28
C PRO A 12 7.45 14.96 -2.27
N HIS A 13 7.79 15.65 -3.36
CA HIS A 13 9.06 16.38 -3.50
C HIS A 13 9.02 17.80 -2.90
N ARG A 14 7.87 18.25 -2.38
CA ARG A 14 7.72 19.57 -1.76
C ARG A 14 7.15 19.43 -0.36
N PRO A 15 7.61 20.27 0.60
CA PRO A 15 7.01 20.29 1.93
C PRO A 15 5.53 20.68 1.81
N CYS A 16 4.68 20.01 2.59
CA CYS A 16 3.27 20.31 2.64
C CYS A 16 3.07 21.69 3.29
N PRO A 17 2.38 22.64 2.62
CA PRO A 17 2.21 24.01 3.13
C PRO A 17 1.23 24.09 4.31
N GLY A 18 0.52 23.01 4.62
CA GLY A 18 -0.47 22.96 5.70
C GLY A 18 -0.83 21.51 6.06
N PRO A 19 -2.10 21.22 6.36
CA PRO A 19 -2.55 19.85 6.63
C PRO A 19 -2.37 18.94 5.41
N HIS A 20 -2.05 17.67 5.64
CA HIS A 20 -1.98 16.66 4.57
C HIS A 20 -3.35 16.29 3.99
N GLU A 21 -4.43 16.49 4.74
CA GLU A 21 -5.81 16.31 4.32
C GLU A 21 -6.60 17.56 4.72
N LEU A 22 -7.16 18.28 3.73
CA LEU A 22 -7.87 19.54 3.96
C LEU A 22 -9.35 19.34 4.26
N VAL A 23 -9.95 18.33 3.65
CA VAL A 23 -11.36 17.97 3.80
C VAL A 23 -11.56 16.52 3.43
N SER A 24 -12.49 15.85 4.11
CA SER A 24 -12.94 14.51 3.77
C SER A 24 -14.45 14.42 3.94
N GLU A 25 -15.13 13.81 2.98
CA GLU A 25 -16.57 13.54 3.05
C GLU A 25 -16.87 12.14 2.54
N VAL A 26 -17.83 11.49 3.19
CA VAL A 26 -18.29 10.14 2.84
C VAL A 26 -19.61 10.24 2.11
N VAL A 27 -19.67 9.66 0.91
CA VAL A 27 -20.86 9.63 0.05
C VAL A 27 -21.25 8.20 -0.28
N GLU A 28 -22.47 8.02 -0.78
CA GLU A 28 -22.89 6.74 -1.33
C GLU A 28 -22.11 6.40 -2.60
N ALA A 29 -21.81 5.11 -2.80
CA ALA A 29 -21.06 4.66 -3.96
C ALA A 29 -21.72 5.09 -5.28
N GLY A 30 -20.90 5.53 -6.24
CA GLY A 30 -21.35 6.02 -7.54
C GLY A 30 -21.65 7.52 -7.58
N GLN A 31 -21.72 8.20 -6.44
CA GLN A 31 -21.91 9.65 -6.42
C GLN A 31 -20.64 10.39 -6.86
N PRO A 32 -20.78 11.54 -7.54
CA PRO A 32 -19.66 12.40 -7.91
C PRO A 32 -18.98 13.00 -6.67
N ALA A 33 -17.84 13.65 -6.89
CA ALA A 33 -17.13 14.35 -5.81
C ALA A 33 -18.03 15.43 -5.18
N PRO A 34 -18.19 15.43 -3.85
CA PRO A 34 -19.07 16.37 -3.17
C PRO A 34 -18.55 17.80 -3.27
N GLU A 35 -19.47 18.77 -3.23
CA GLU A 35 -19.16 20.19 -3.35
C GLU A 35 -18.20 20.67 -2.25
N SER A 36 -18.29 20.11 -1.03
CA SER A 36 -17.39 20.42 0.07
C SER A 36 -15.90 20.20 -0.26
N VAL A 37 -15.61 19.22 -1.12
CA VAL A 37 -14.28 18.85 -1.61
C VAL A 37 -13.92 19.70 -2.84
N MET A 38 -14.83 19.80 -3.80
CA MET A 38 -14.58 20.52 -5.06
C MET A 38 -14.43 22.03 -4.85
N ALA A 39 -15.18 22.64 -3.94
CA ALA A 39 -15.07 24.07 -3.63
C ALA A 39 -13.71 24.46 -3.02
N ARG A 40 -13.00 23.50 -2.42
CA ARG A 40 -11.65 23.69 -1.85
C ARG A 40 -10.54 23.30 -2.81
N TRP A 41 -10.87 22.65 -3.92
CA TRP A 41 -9.87 22.21 -4.88
C TRP A 41 -9.42 23.38 -5.75
N VAL A 42 -8.10 23.60 -5.80
CA VAL A 42 -7.47 24.64 -6.60
C VAL A 42 -6.43 24.01 -7.50
N ALA A 43 -6.56 24.23 -8.82
CA ALA A 43 -5.61 23.72 -9.79
C ALA A 43 -4.18 24.21 -9.49
N GLY A 44 -3.20 23.30 -9.51
CA GLY A 44 -1.80 23.63 -9.26
C GLY A 44 -1.43 23.83 -7.77
N ALA A 45 -2.39 23.78 -6.84
CA ALA A 45 -2.10 23.96 -5.40
C ALA A 45 -1.41 22.75 -4.75
N GLY A 46 -1.16 21.66 -5.47
CA GLY A 46 -0.48 20.45 -4.96
C GLY A 46 -1.36 19.48 -4.17
N TYR A 47 -2.61 19.86 -3.93
CA TYR A 47 -3.64 18.99 -3.35
C TYR A 47 -4.45 18.30 -4.47
N ALA A 48 -4.72 17.01 -4.30
CA ALA A 48 -5.49 16.20 -5.23
C ALA A 48 -6.75 15.62 -4.58
N VAL A 49 -7.83 15.56 -5.35
CA VAL A 49 -9.05 14.84 -4.96
C VAL A 49 -8.77 13.33 -5.06
N CYS A 50 -8.90 12.64 -3.93
CA CYS A 50 -8.69 11.21 -3.79
C CYS A 50 -10.01 10.54 -3.41
N VAL A 51 -10.27 9.35 -3.96
CA VAL A 51 -11.42 8.51 -3.63
C VAL A 51 -10.91 7.24 -2.96
N ASP A 52 -11.35 7.00 -1.72
CA ASP A 52 -11.14 5.72 -1.05
C ASP A 52 -12.44 4.91 -1.04
N PHE A 53 -12.35 3.64 -1.38
CA PHE A 53 -13.47 2.71 -1.29
C PHE A 53 -13.54 2.17 0.13
N LEU A 54 -14.55 2.62 0.89
CA LEU A 54 -14.80 2.10 2.23
C LEU A 54 -15.51 0.74 2.05
N ASP A 55 -14.71 -0.31 1.98
CA ASP A 55 -15.20 -1.66 2.09
C ASP A 55 -15.32 -2.03 3.57
N GLU A 56 -16.48 -2.53 3.97
CA GLU A 56 -16.72 -3.05 5.33
C GLU A 56 -16.03 -4.40 5.54
N ARG A 57 -15.57 -5.05 4.46
CA ARG A 57 -14.83 -6.30 4.55
C ARG A 57 -13.55 -6.06 5.34
N GLN A 58 -13.44 -6.76 6.47
CA GLN A 58 -12.23 -6.80 7.27
C GLN A 58 -11.05 -7.17 6.37
N VAL A 59 -9.99 -6.34 6.39
CA VAL A 59 -8.76 -6.62 5.63
C VAL A 59 -8.27 -8.01 6.01
N ARG A 60 -8.36 -8.95 5.07
CA ARG A 60 -7.96 -10.33 5.29
C ARG A 60 -6.45 -10.42 5.32
N ARG A 61 -5.89 -10.28 6.53
CA ARG A 61 -4.46 -10.44 6.75
C ARG A 61 -4.06 -11.88 6.54
N TRP A 62 -2.94 -12.10 5.89
CA TRP A 62 -2.34 -13.43 5.82
C TRP A 62 -1.87 -13.84 7.21
N SER A 63 -2.09 -15.10 7.56
CA SER A 63 -1.38 -15.74 8.66
C SER A 63 0.12 -15.69 8.39
N ASP A 64 0.92 -15.82 9.44
CA ASP A 64 2.37 -15.76 9.29
C ASP A 64 2.89 -16.93 8.46
N GLU A 65 2.29 -18.12 8.54
CA GLU A 65 2.64 -19.27 7.70
C GLU A 65 2.37 -18.99 6.22
N ARG A 66 1.21 -18.39 5.91
CA ARG A 66 0.85 -18.04 4.54
C ARG A 66 1.78 -16.95 3.99
N LYS A 67 2.18 -15.99 4.83
CA LYS A 67 3.14 -14.95 4.47
C LYS A 67 4.54 -15.51 4.26
N ALA A 68 4.99 -16.41 5.13
CA ALA A 68 6.25 -17.14 5.02
C ALA A 68 6.32 -17.91 3.71
N ALA A 69 5.30 -18.72 3.41
CA ALA A 69 5.21 -19.51 2.19
C ALA A 69 5.27 -18.63 0.92
N ALA A 70 4.56 -17.50 0.92
CA ALA A 70 4.60 -16.56 -0.19
C ALA A 70 5.99 -15.90 -0.35
N ARG A 71 6.64 -15.52 0.75
CA ARG A 71 7.99 -14.93 0.74
C ARG A 71 9.03 -15.91 0.20
N ARG A 72 9.00 -17.16 0.64
CA ARG A 72 9.90 -18.24 0.16
C ARG A 72 9.70 -18.52 -1.33
N ARG A 73 8.45 -18.70 -1.77
CA ARG A 73 8.13 -18.88 -3.19
C ARG A 73 8.60 -17.73 -4.06
N ASN A 74 8.47 -16.49 -3.59
CA ASN A 74 8.94 -15.32 -4.33
C ASN A 74 10.47 -15.23 -4.36
N LEU A 75 11.17 -15.63 -3.29
CA LEU A 75 12.62 -15.74 -3.25
C LEU A 75 13.10 -16.76 -4.28
N GLU A 76 12.57 -17.98 -4.22
CA GLU A 76 12.89 -19.07 -5.15
C GLU A 76 12.72 -18.62 -6.60
N ARG A 77 11.55 -18.06 -6.96
CA ARG A 77 11.32 -17.57 -8.33
C ARG A 77 12.31 -16.48 -8.74
N ARG A 78 12.60 -15.53 -7.84
CA ARG A 78 13.49 -14.42 -8.16
C ARG A 78 14.92 -14.91 -8.37
N VAL A 79 15.40 -15.80 -7.52
CA VAL A 79 16.76 -16.35 -7.60
C VAL A 79 16.91 -17.25 -8.82
N ASN A 80 15.99 -18.19 -9.03
CA ASN A 80 16.01 -19.07 -10.22
C ASN A 80 16.01 -18.28 -11.53
N ARG A 81 15.38 -17.10 -11.56
CA ARG A 81 15.39 -16.23 -12.74
C ARG A 81 16.72 -15.51 -12.95
N ILE A 82 17.39 -15.07 -11.89
CA ILE A 82 18.58 -14.19 -11.97
C ILE A 82 19.88 -15.02 -11.99
N ALA A 83 19.94 -16.07 -11.18
CA ALA A 83 21.13 -16.89 -10.96
C ALA A 83 20.75 -18.38 -10.82
N PRO A 84 20.25 -19.03 -11.89
CA PRO A 84 19.78 -20.41 -11.82
C PRO A 84 20.87 -21.41 -11.41
N LEU A 85 22.12 -21.18 -11.81
CA LEU A 85 23.22 -22.10 -11.53
C LEU A 85 23.62 -22.15 -10.05
N PHE A 86 23.34 -21.09 -9.29
CA PHE A 86 23.67 -20.96 -7.86
C PHE A 86 22.40 -20.76 -7.03
N ALA A 87 21.26 -21.24 -7.52
CA ALA A 87 19.98 -20.88 -6.94
C ALA A 87 19.85 -21.39 -5.50
N ASP A 88 20.25 -22.63 -5.26
CA ASP A 88 20.14 -23.28 -3.96
C ASP A 88 21.00 -22.56 -2.92
N GLU A 89 22.27 -22.31 -3.22
CA GLU A 89 23.20 -21.58 -2.32
C GLU A 89 22.69 -20.19 -1.96
N PHE A 90 22.16 -19.44 -2.94
CA PHE A 90 21.65 -18.09 -2.70
C PHE A 90 20.33 -18.09 -1.95
N ILE A 91 19.48 -19.09 -2.14
CA ILE A 91 18.25 -19.24 -1.37
C ILE A 91 18.60 -19.55 0.08
N GLU A 92 19.44 -20.55 0.33
CA GLU A 92 19.85 -20.94 1.69
C GLU A 92 20.47 -19.78 2.45
N ARG A 93 21.44 -19.09 1.85
CA ARG A 93 22.10 -17.93 2.47
C ARG A 93 21.12 -16.81 2.83
N GLU A 94 20.16 -16.51 1.96
CA GLU A 94 19.18 -15.46 2.21
C GLU A 94 18.17 -15.87 3.31
N LEU A 95 17.80 -17.16 3.38
CA LEU A 95 16.98 -17.70 4.45
C LEU A 95 17.68 -17.62 5.81
N GLU A 96 18.97 -17.90 5.87
CA GLU A 96 19.79 -17.80 7.08
C GLU A 96 20.03 -16.34 7.51
N THR A 97 20.24 -15.45 6.55
CA THR A 97 20.49 -14.03 6.84
C THR A 97 19.26 -13.34 7.44
N ARG A 98 18.05 -13.75 7.05
CA ARG A 98 16.80 -13.07 7.41
C ARG A 98 15.69 -14.03 7.87
N PRO A 99 15.94 -14.85 8.92
CA PRO A 99 15.03 -15.92 9.31
C PRO A 99 13.66 -15.39 9.72
N ASP A 100 13.59 -14.30 10.50
CA ASP A 100 12.32 -13.72 10.93
C ASP A 100 11.44 -13.24 9.77
N TYR A 101 12.06 -12.69 8.71
CA TYR A 101 11.33 -12.29 7.52
C TYR A 101 10.74 -13.52 6.81
N PHE A 102 11.51 -14.59 6.60
CA PHE A 102 11.03 -15.78 5.92
C PHE A 102 10.18 -16.72 6.78
N CYS A 103 10.15 -16.51 8.10
CA CYS A 103 9.18 -17.11 9.03
C CYS A 103 7.84 -16.36 9.06
N GLY A 104 7.68 -15.30 8.27
CA GLY A 104 6.40 -14.60 8.12
C GLY A 104 6.10 -13.60 9.23
N LYS A 105 6.98 -13.48 10.24
CA LYS A 105 6.86 -12.47 11.28
C LYS A 105 6.87 -11.07 10.63
N SER A 106 5.98 -10.22 11.09
CA SER A 106 6.08 -8.78 10.90
C SER A 106 6.52 -8.19 12.21
N VAL A 107 7.77 -7.73 12.29
CA VAL A 107 8.14 -6.74 13.31
C VAL A 107 7.23 -5.55 13.03
N ARG A 108 6.36 -5.24 13.99
CA ARG A 108 5.39 -4.15 13.89
C ARG A 108 5.91 -2.97 14.67
#